data_AF-A0A679IUG9-F1
#
_entry.id   AF-A0A679IUG9-F1
#
_cell.length_a   1.000
_cell.length_b   1.000
_cell.length_c   1.000
_cell.angle_alpha   90.00
_cell.angle_beta   90.00
_cell.angle_gamma   90.00
#
_symmetry.space_group_name_H-M   'P 1'
#
loop_
_entity.id
_entity.type
_entity.pdbx_description
1 polymer ?
#
loop_
_entity_poly.entity_id
_entity_poly.type
_entity_poly.pdbx_seq_one_letter_code
_entity_poly.pdbx_strand_id
1 'polypeptide(L)'
;MGAALVALSLGPRSRGARREAEPPEPRRDEGARSHSGRSAEWVAATQVHRGRAADSPTEITRAGWKDIAVRVYLEFNKDRVLAVAAGVTFFTLLSLFPAIAALVSCYGLVADVGAINEHLSSMQGVLPSSAIDIIGEQVKRIAAKDNGTLGLTFFSSLVLSLWSANAAMKAMFDALNVVYEEDEKRSFVMLNLRSLTFTVGALLFTILALTSIVVLPVIFNFFGFGQGARLIALLRWPFLLVVLLGGLSLLYRYGPSRERPRWRWVGTGGAVAGILWLAASILFSWYVGSFGNYNETYGSLGAAIGFMTWIWISTTIVLLGAEINAEMEHQTARDTTTGPEKPMGDREARMADTIGAAA
;
A
#
# COMPACT_ATOMS: atom_id res chain seq x y z
N MET A 1 -42.65 27.49 -62.66
CA MET A 1 -43.67 28.55 -62.62
C MET A 1 -44.89 27.99 -61.90
N GLY A 2 -45.44 28.71 -60.91
CA GLY A 2 -46.73 28.37 -60.30
C GLY A 2 -46.65 28.05 -58.81
N ALA A 3 -46.86 29.08 -57.99
CA ALA A 3 -46.99 29.03 -56.54
C ALA A 3 -48.39 28.53 -56.11
N ALA A 4 -48.50 27.93 -54.93
CA ALA A 4 -49.71 28.03 -54.10
C ALA A 4 -49.38 27.77 -52.61
N LEU A 5 -49.62 28.81 -51.80
CA LEU A 5 -49.63 28.85 -50.34
C LEU A 5 -50.81 28.08 -49.73
N VAL A 6 -50.60 27.42 -48.58
CA VAL A 6 -51.55 27.33 -47.44
C VAL A 6 -50.70 27.08 -46.18
N ALA A 7 -50.39 28.11 -45.39
CA ALA A 7 -51.11 28.62 -44.21
C ALA A 7 -50.99 27.77 -42.92
N LEU A 8 -50.49 28.46 -41.89
CA LEU A 8 -50.23 28.10 -40.50
C LEU A 8 -51.34 27.28 -39.79
N SER A 9 -50.90 26.37 -38.91
CA SER A 9 -51.51 26.24 -37.57
C SER A 9 -50.40 26.04 -36.51
N LEU A 10 -50.19 27.08 -35.71
CA LEU A 10 -49.35 27.04 -34.51
C LEU A 10 -50.22 26.55 -33.34
N GLY A 11 -50.07 25.28 -32.97
CA GLY A 11 -50.59 24.75 -31.72
C GLY A 11 -49.72 25.21 -30.53
N PRO A 12 -50.30 25.54 -29.36
CA PRO A 12 -49.54 25.98 -28.21
C PRO A 12 -48.69 24.83 -27.66
N ARG A 13 -47.36 24.98 -27.71
CA ARG A 13 -46.43 24.11 -27.00
C ARG A 13 -46.64 24.31 -25.51
N SER A 14 -47.35 23.38 -24.87
CA SER A 14 -47.34 23.23 -23.43
C SER A 14 -45.88 23.03 -22.99
N ARG A 15 -45.33 24.05 -22.31
CA ARG A 15 -44.08 23.92 -21.56
C ARG A 15 -44.37 22.95 -20.42
N GLY A 16 -44.17 21.65 -20.68
CA GLY A 16 -43.99 20.68 -19.63
C GLY A 16 -42.83 21.16 -18.76
N ALA A 17 -43.13 21.47 -17.51
CA ALA A 17 -42.11 21.72 -16.50
C ALA A 17 -41.12 20.56 -16.58
N ARG A 18 -39.85 20.87 -16.89
CA ARG A 18 -38.75 19.94 -16.65
C ARG A 18 -38.81 19.64 -15.16
N ARG A 19 -39.35 18.49 -14.78
CA ARG A 19 -38.99 17.85 -13.53
C ARG A 19 -37.47 17.74 -13.61
N GLU A 20 -36.77 18.51 -12.79
CA GLU A 20 -35.38 18.23 -12.47
C GLU A 20 -35.34 16.74 -12.14
N ALA A 21 -34.56 15.99 -12.91
CA ALA A 21 -34.37 14.58 -12.64
C ALA A 21 -33.76 14.52 -11.25
N GLU A 22 -34.59 14.12 -10.28
CA GLU A 22 -34.14 13.82 -8.93
C GLU A 22 -32.98 12.84 -9.07
N PRO A 23 -31.79 13.13 -8.49
CA PRO A 23 -30.66 12.24 -8.62
C PRO A 23 -31.10 10.85 -8.15
N PRO A 24 -30.73 9.78 -8.87
CA PRO A 24 -31.18 8.44 -8.52
C PRO A 24 -30.90 8.17 -7.05
N GLU A 25 -31.92 7.73 -6.31
CA GLU A 25 -31.75 7.34 -4.91
C GLU A 25 -30.58 6.35 -4.84
N PRO A 26 -29.55 6.61 -3.99
CA PRO A 26 -28.46 5.68 -3.86
C PRO A 26 -29.04 4.33 -3.44
N ARG A 27 -28.64 3.28 -4.16
CA ARG A 27 -28.94 1.90 -3.77
C ARG A 27 -28.55 1.76 -2.29
N ARG A 28 -29.28 0.94 -1.54
CA ARG A 28 -28.86 0.52 -0.20
C ARG A 28 -27.56 -0.29 -0.36
N ASP A 29 -26.45 0.41 -0.53
CA ASP A 29 -25.11 -0.15 -0.54
C ASP A 29 -24.76 -0.45 0.91
N GLU A 30 -24.21 -1.63 1.16
CA GLU A 30 -23.88 -2.16 2.49
C GLU A 30 -22.70 -1.43 3.19
N GLY A 31 -22.30 -0.27 2.67
CA GLY A 31 -21.27 0.61 3.23
C GLY A 31 -21.78 1.68 4.18
N ALA A 32 -20.84 2.43 4.77
CA ALA A 32 -21.14 3.62 5.52
C ALA A 32 -21.75 4.69 4.60
N ARG A 33 -22.83 5.33 5.06
CA ARG A 33 -23.41 6.47 4.32
C ARG A 33 -22.45 7.65 4.37
N SER A 34 -22.42 8.44 3.31
CA SER A 34 -21.67 9.69 3.24
C SER A 34 -22.59 10.86 2.86
N HIS A 35 -22.20 12.05 3.29
CA HIS A 35 -22.86 13.31 3.00
C HIS A 35 -21.97 14.16 2.10
N SER A 36 -22.55 14.80 1.08
CA SER A 36 -21.83 15.67 0.15
C SER A 36 -22.53 17.03 -0.02
N GLY A 37 -21.78 18.02 -0.50
CA GLY A 37 -22.26 19.39 -0.72
C GLY A 37 -22.95 19.99 0.51
N ARG A 38 -24.11 20.62 0.31
CA ARG A 38 -24.88 21.27 1.38
C ARG A 38 -25.26 20.34 2.55
N SER A 39 -25.45 19.04 2.28
CA SER A 39 -25.76 18.08 3.35
C SER A 39 -24.56 17.85 4.26
N ALA A 40 -23.34 17.82 3.70
CA ALA A 40 -22.11 17.71 4.47
C ALA A 40 -21.91 18.94 5.35
N GLU A 41 -22.08 20.14 4.80
CA GLU A 41 -21.96 21.39 5.55
C GLU A 41 -22.94 21.44 6.73
N TRP A 42 -24.19 21.02 6.51
CA TRP A 42 -25.20 20.97 7.57
C TRP A 42 -24.85 19.96 8.67
N VAL A 43 -24.37 18.76 8.29
CA VAL A 43 -23.90 17.74 9.25
C VAL A 43 -22.69 18.25 10.04
N ALA A 44 -21.75 18.92 9.38
CA ALA A 44 -20.57 19.50 10.04
C ALA A 44 -20.97 20.56 11.09
N ALA A 45 -21.91 21.44 10.73
CA ALA A 45 -22.38 22.50 11.60
C ALA A 45 -23.23 22.00 12.79
N THR A 46 -23.96 20.90 12.62
CA THR A 46 -24.85 20.35 13.66
C THR A 46 -24.18 19.34 14.58
N GLN A 47 -23.20 18.57 14.08
CA GLN A 47 -22.54 17.49 14.81
C GLN A 47 -21.16 17.86 15.38
N VAL A 48 -20.98 19.11 15.83
CA VAL A 48 -19.68 19.64 16.29
C VAL A 48 -19.00 18.74 17.34
N HIS A 49 -19.77 18.15 18.25
CA HIS A 49 -19.29 17.26 19.32
C HIS A 49 -18.65 15.95 18.83
N ARG A 50 -18.73 15.63 17.54
CA ARG A 50 -18.14 14.43 16.93
C ARG A 50 -16.77 14.68 16.27
N GLY A 51 -16.21 15.89 16.40
CA GLY A 51 -14.92 16.23 15.79
C GLY A 51 -15.02 16.67 14.32
N ARG A 52 -16.18 17.17 13.88
CA ARG A 52 -16.40 17.63 12.49
C ARG A 52 -15.56 18.85 12.08
N ALA A 53 -14.95 19.53 13.03
CA ALA A 53 -14.08 20.69 12.80
C ALA A 53 -12.61 20.42 13.18
N ALA A 54 -12.22 19.15 13.36
CA ALA A 54 -10.87 18.78 13.78
C ALA A 54 -9.83 19.07 12.70
N ASP A 55 -8.75 19.75 13.08
CA ASP A 55 -7.58 20.03 12.23
C ASP A 55 -6.48 18.96 12.39
N SER A 56 -6.64 18.06 13.37
CA SER A 56 -5.75 16.93 13.64
C SER A 56 -6.52 15.72 14.20
N PRO A 57 -6.03 14.48 13.99
CA PRO A 57 -6.68 13.28 14.56
C PRO A 57 -6.81 13.29 16.09
N THR A 58 -5.93 14.01 16.79
CA THR A 58 -5.96 14.14 18.26
C THR A 58 -7.12 14.99 18.77
N GLU A 59 -7.73 15.81 17.92
CA GLU A 59 -8.90 16.63 18.25
C GLU A 59 -10.22 15.88 18.06
N ILE A 60 -10.19 14.69 17.45
CA ILE A 60 -11.38 13.86 17.25
C ILE A 60 -11.86 13.33 18.61
N THR A 61 -13.12 13.61 18.93
CA THR A 61 -13.72 13.19 20.20
C THR A 61 -13.94 11.69 20.25
N ARG A 62 -14.18 11.13 21.44
CA ARG A 62 -14.49 9.70 21.61
C ARG A 62 -15.71 9.25 20.79
N ALA A 63 -16.70 10.13 20.64
CA ALA A 63 -17.86 9.85 19.79
C ALA A 63 -17.46 9.77 18.31
N GLY A 64 -16.58 10.66 17.85
CA GLY A 64 -16.04 10.59 16.49
C GLY A 64 -15.20 9.34 16.24
N TRP A 65 -14.37 8.91 17.20
CA TRP A 65 -13.63 7.65 17.10
C TRP A 65 -14.52 6.41 17.07
N LYS A 66 -15.66 6.43 17.77
CA LYS A 66 -16.68 5.38 17.65
C LYS A 66 -17.26 5.34 16.23
N ASP A 67 -17.56 6.50 15.65
CA ASP A 67 -18.05 6.58 14.27
C ASP A 67 -17.03 6.03 13.28
N ILE A 68 -15.77 6.46 13.41
CA ILE A 68 -14.66 5.95 12.58
C ILE A 68 -14.55 4.43 12.69
N ALA A 69 -14.57 3.87 13.90
CA ALA A 69 -14.45 2.42 14.09
C ALA A 69 -15.60 1.64 13.43
N VAL A 70 -16.83 2.16 13.52
CA VAL A 70 -17.99 1.54 12.86
C VAL A 70 -17.88 1.66 11.34
N ARG A 71 -17.49 2.83 10.81
CA ARG A 71 -17.33 3.01 9.37
C ARG A 71 -16.20 2.17 8.80
N VAL A 72 -15.04 2.09 9.48
CA VAL A 72 -13.95 1.17 9.12
C VAL A 72 -14.46 -0.27 9.04
N TYR A 73 -15.30 -0.72 9.97
CA TYR A 73 -15.88 -2.06 9.89
C TYR A 73 -16.81 -2.22 8.67
N LEU A 74 -17.67 -1.25 8.39
CA LEU A 74 -18.60 -1.30 7.25
C LEU A 74 -17.85 -1.26 5.91
N GLU A 75 -16.94 -0.30 5.74
CA GLU A 75 -16.15 -0.13 4.51
C GLU A 75 -15.20 -1.30 4.29
N PHE A 76 -14.53 -1.82 5.34
CA PHE A 76 -13.68 -3.02 5.21
C PHE A 76 -14.42 -4.22 4.61
N ASN A 77 -15.70 -4.38 4.95
CA ASN A 77 -16.55 -5.43 4.39
C ASN A 77 -17.05 -5.08 2.98
N LYS A 78 -17.53 -3.86 2.76
CA LYS A 78 -18.01 -3.37 1.46
C LYS A 78 -16.93 -3.43 0.39
N ASP A 79 -15.73 -2.96 0.71
CA ASP A 79 -14.56 -2.96 -0.18
C ASP A 79 -13.95 -4.35 -0.32
N ARG A 80 -14.47 -5.33 0.42
CA ARG A 80 -14.01 -6.72 0.43
C ARG A 80 -12.49 -6.78 0.64
N VAL A 81 -11.99 -6.04 1.63
CA VAL A 81 -10.55 -5.83 1.85
C VAL A 81 -9.77 -7.14 1.90
N LEU A 82 -10.36 -8.21 2.47
CA LEU A 82 -9.75 -9.54 2.47
C LEU A 82 -9.51 -10.11 1.06
N ALA A 83 -10.46 -9.92 0.14
CA ALA A 83 -10.35 -10.38 -1.24
C ALA A 83 -9.37 -9.51 -2.03
N VAL A 84 -9.41 -8.19 -1.82
CA VAL A 84 -8.45 -7.24 -2.41
C VAL A 84 -7.02 -7.57 -1.96
N ALA A 85 -6.82 -7.80 -0.66
CA ALA A 85 -5.54 -8.22 -0.09
C ALA A 85 -5.04 -9.54 -0.67
N ALA A 86 -5.93 -10.49 -0.96
CA ALA A 86 -5.58 -11.74 -1.63
C ALA A 86 -5.07 -11.50 -3.06
N GLY A 87 -5.68 -10.56 -3.80
CA GLY A 87 -5.19 -10.13 -5.11
C GLY A 87 -3.77 -9.53 -5.06
N VAL A 88 -3.52 -8.63 -4.12
CA VAL A 88 -2.18 -8.06 -3.89
C VAL A 88 -1.18 -9.15 -3.51
N THR A 89 -1.59 -10.11 -2.68
CA THR A 89 -0.76 -11.26 -2.28
C THR A 89 -0.36 -12.09 -3.50
N PHE A 90 -1.30 -12.40 -4.39
CA PHE A 90 -1.02 -13.12 -5.63
C PHE A 90 0.03 -12.41 -6.49
N PHE A 91 -0.13 -11.10 -6.73
CA PHE A 91 0.86 -10.33 -7.49
C PHE A 91 2.20 -10.19 -6.76
N THR A 92 2.20 -10.16 -5.43
CA THR A 92 3.42 -10.17 -4.61
C THR A 92 4.21 -11.47 -4.80
N LEU A 93 3.53 -12.62 -4.80
CA LEU A 93 4.16 -13.92 -5.05
C LEU A 93 4.73 -14.03 -6.46
N LEU A 94 3.98 -13.58 -7.48
CA LEU A 94 4.49 -13.53 -8.86
C LEU A 94 5.72 -12.62 -8.99
N SER A 95 5.72 -11.50 -8.25
CA SER A 95 6.80 -10.52 -8.25
C SER A 95 8.03 -10.97 -7.46
N LEU A 96 7.96 -12.07 -6.72
CA LEU A 96 9.07 -12.58 -5.90
C LEU A 96 10.28 -12.96 -6.75
N PHE A 97 10.10 -13.72 -7.84
CA PHE A 97 11.21 -14.15 -8.68
C PHE A 97 11.92 -12.96 -9.36
N PRO A 98 11.21 -12.01 -9.99
CA PRO A 98 11.85 -10.80 -10.52
C PRO A 98 12.51 -9.94 -9.44
N ALA A 99 11.90 -9.84 -8.25
CA ALA A 99 12.48 -9.09 -7.13
C ALA A 99 13.81 -9.72 -6.67
N ILE A 100 13.87 -11.04 -6.52
CA ILE A 100 15.12 -11.76 -6.20
C ILE A 100 16.17 -11.50 -7.28
N ALA A 101 15.80 -11.61 -8.56
CA ALA A 101 16.73 -11.32 -9.66
C ALA A 101 17.26 -9.88 -9.62
N ALA A 102 16.40 -8.91 -9.30
CA ALA A 102 16.81 -7.52 -9.13
C ALA A 102 17.76 -7.33 -7.93
N LEU A 103 17.46 -7.95 -6.78
CA LEU A 103 18.33 -7.92 -5.60
C LEU A 103 19.72 -8.49 -5.88
N VAL A 104 19.78 -9.66 -6.53
CA VAL A 104 21.05 -10.31 -6.91
C VAL A 104 21.82 -9.44 -7.91
N SER A 105 21.13 -8.84 -8.88
CA SER A 105 21.75 -7.91 -9.84
C SER A 105 22.34 -6.68 -9.15
N CYS A 106 21.61 -6.10 -8.19
CA CYS A 106 22.12 -4.99 -7.38
C CYS A 106 23.33 -5.41 -6.53
N TYR A 107 23.33 -6.62 -5.97
CA TYR A 107 24.47 -7.14 -5.21
C TYR A 107 25.70 -7.33 -6.11
N GLY A 108 25.54 -7.84 -7.32
CA GLY A 108 26.61 -7.98 -8.31
C GLY A 108 27.23 -6.67 -8.80
N LEU A 109 26.60 -5.51 -8.56
CA LEU A 109 27.21 -4.20 -8.83
C LEU A 109 28.23 -3.78 -7.78
N VAL A 110 28.13 -4.35 -6.57
CA VAL A 110 28.91 -3.91 -5.40
C VAL A 110 29.87 -5.01 -4.93
N ALA A 111 29.50 -6.27 -5.09
CA ALA A 111 30.28 -7.43 -4.66
C ALA A 111 30.99 -8.11 -5.84
N ASP A 112 32.23 -8.55 -5.59
CA ASP A 112 32.98 -9.37 -6.55
C ASP A 112 32.30 -10.74 -6.73
N VAL A 113 32.22 -11.20 -7.98
CA VAL A 113 31.49 -12.40 -8.39
C VAL A 113 32.01 -13.66 -7.66
N GLY A 114 33.30 -13.68 -7.30
CA GLY A 114 33.90 -14.73 -6.46
C GLY A 114 33.27 -14.81 -5.07
N ALA A 115 33.06 -13.66 -4.41
CA ALA A 115 32.46 -13.58 -3.08
C ALA A 115 30.98 -14.00 -3.07
N ILE A 116 30.25 -13.78 -4.17
CA ILE A 116 28.85 -14.20 -4.30
C ILE A 116 28.75 -15.73 -4.33
N ASN A 117 29.64 -16.40 -5.08
CA ASN A 117 29.65 -17.85 -5.19
C ASN A 117 30.06 -18.53 -3.88
N GLU A 118 31.04 -17.97 -3.15
CA GLU A 118 31.41 -18.46 -1.81
C GLU A 118 30.24 -18.34 -0.82
N HIS A 119 29.57 -17.19 -0.78
CA HIS A 119 28.40 -17.02 0.08
C HIS A 119 27.24 -17.95 -0.29
N LEU A 120 26.96 -18.16 -1.57
CA LEU A 120 25.95 -19.12 -2.02
C LEU A 120 26.29 -20.56 -1.60
N SER A 121 27.56 -20.95 -1.72
CA SER A 121 28.01 -22.29 -1.31
C SER A 121 27.86 -22.49 0.20
N SER A 122 28.09 -21.45 1.01
CA SER A 122 27.90 -21.49 2.47
C SER A 122 26.42 -21.62 2.89
N MET A 123 25.47 -21.32 1.99
CA MET A 123 24.03 -21.37 2.24
C MET A 123 23.36 -22.66 1.71
N GLN A 124 24.12 -23.59 1.12
CA GLN A 124 23.58 -24.87 0.58
C GLN A 124 22.90 -25.76 1.63
N GLY A 125 23.18 -25.56 2.92
CA GLY A 125 22.49 -26.26 4.02
C GLY A 125 21.25 -25.54 4.56
N VAL A 126 20.95 -24.33 4.10
CA VAL A 126 19.89 -23.47 4.65
C VAL A 126 18.83 -23.12 3.60
N LEU A 127 19.24 -22.93 2.35
CA LEU A 127 18.33 -22.61 1.24
C LEU A 127 17.96 -23.86 0.43
N PRO A 128 16.70 -23.98 -0.05
CA PRO A 128 16.33 -25.02 -1.01
C PRO A 128 17.20 -24.96 -2.27
N SER A 129 17.55 -26.12 -2.84
CA SER A 129 18.40 -26.23 -4.04
C SER A 129 17.89 -25.38 -5.21
N SER A 130 16.56 -25.32 -5.41
CA SER A 130 15.92 -24.50 -6.45
C SER A 130 16.17 -23.00 -6.29
N ALA A 131 16.23 -22.47 -5.07
CA ALA A 131 16.55 -21.06 -4.82
C ALA A 131 18.02 -20.77 -5.14
N ILE A 132 18.91 -21.70 -4.80
CA ILE A 132 20.35 -21.61 -5.09
C ILE A 132 20.61 -21.67 -6.60
N ASP A 133 19.89 -22.53 -7.32
CA ASP A 133 20.00 -22.63 -8.78
C ASP A 133 19.58 -21.33 -9.47
N ILE A 134 18.45 -20.73 -9.05
CA ILE A 134 17.97 -19.45 -9.60
C ILE A 134 19.00 -18.34 -9.34
N ILE A 135 19.52 -18.24 -8.11
CA ILE A 135 20.49 -17.21 -7.76
C ILE A 135 21.81 -17.47 -8.50
N GLY A 136 22.28 -18.71 -8.54
CA GLY A 136 23.50 -19.12 -9.23
C GLY A 136 23.43 -18.90 -10.74
N GLU A 137 22.26 -19.08 -11.37
CA GLU A 137 22.06 -18.76 -12.78
C GLU A 137 22.16 -17.25 -13.05
N GLN A 138 21.61 -16.41 -12.16
CA GLN A 138 21.78 -14.95 -12.25
C GLN A 138 23.23 -14.54 -12.03
N VAL A 139 23.91 -15.11 -11.05
CA VAL A 139 25.34 -14.84 -10.80
C VAL A 139 26.20 -15.29 -11.98
N LYS A 140 25.93 -16.44 -12.58
CA LYS A 140 26.60 -16.89 -13.82
C LYS A 140 26.35 -15.95 -14.99
N ARG A 141 25.13 -15.42 -15.15
CA ARG A 141 24.83 -14.39 -16.16
C ARG A 141 25.60 -13.10 -15.95
N ILE A 142 25.92 -12.76 -14.69
CA ILE A 142 26.75 -11.63 -14.31
C ILE A 142 28.25 -11.95 -14.52
N ALA A 143 28.69 -13.17 -14.17
CA ALA A 143 30.08 -13.64 -14.22
C ALA A 143 30.63 -13.88 -15.63
N ALA A 144 29.79 -14.37 -16.54
CA ALA A 144 30.22 -14.93 -17.82
C ALA A 144 30.51 -13.87 -18.91
N LYS A 145 30.83 -12.62 -18.59
CA LYS A 145 30.80 -11.52 -19.59
C LYS A 145 32.08 -10.67 -19.69
N ASP A 146 32.62 -10.69 -20.89
CA ASP A 146 33.78 -9.95 -21.40
C ASP A 146 33.46 -8.50 -21.83
N ASN A 147 34.47 -7.62 -21.72
CA ASN A 147 34.45 -6.16 -21.45
C ASN A 147 33.71 -5.15 -22.39
N GLY A 148 32.89 -5.53 -23.38
CA GLY A 148 32.40 -4.58 -24.41
C GLY A 148 30.91 -4.18 -24.41
N THR A 149 30.00 -5.13 -24.17
CA THR A 149 28.54 -4.96 -24.26
C THR A 149 27.84 -4.92 -22.89
N LEU A 150 28.63 -4.85 -21.81
CA LEU A 150 28.26 -5.10 -20.40
C LEU A 150 27.17 -4.20 -19.84
N GLY A 151 27.27 -2.88 -20.02
CA GLY A 151 26.35 -1.95 -19.38
C GLY A 151 24.92 -2.16 -19.87
N LEU A 152 24.75 -2.37 -21.17
CA LEU A 152 23.42 -2.42 -21.79
C LEU A 152 22.65 -3.69 -21.41
N THR A 153 23.27 -4.88 -21.43
CA THR A 153 22.55 -6.12 -21.10
C THR A 153 22.22 -6.22 -19.62
N PHE A 154 23.16 -5.89 -18.73
CA PHE A 154 22.91 -5.86 -17.28
C PHE A 154 21.79 -4.86 -16.94
N PHE A 155 21.88 -3.65 -17.48
CA PHE A 155 20.87 -2.62 -17.26
C PHE A 155 19.51 -3.06 -17.80
N SER A 156 19.47 -3.68 -18.99
CA SER A 156 18.23 -4.20 -19.57
C SER A 156 17.60 -5.31 -18.73
N SER A 157 18.38 -6.24 -18.17
CA SER A 157 17.85 -7.28 -17.28
C SER A 157 17.37 -6.71 -15.95
N LEU A 158 18.10 -5.76 -15.37
CA LEU A 158 17.69 -5.08 -14.14
C LEU A 158 16.37 -4.32 -14.35
N VAL A 159 16.27 -3.56 -15.45
CA VAL A 159 15.04 -2.85 -15.82
C VAL A 159 13.89 -3.82 -16.04
N LEU A 160 14.09 -4.94 -16.73
CA LEU A 160 13.05 -5.95 -16.96
C LEU A 160 12.59 -6.60 -15.64
N SER A 161 13.52 -6.92 -14.74
CA SER A 161 13.22 -7.48 -13.42
C SER A 161 12.47 -6.50 -12.54
N LEU A 162 12.91 -5.24 -12.48
CA LEU A 162 12.22 -4.18 -11.73
C LEU A 162 10.83 -3.90 -12.32
N TRP A 163 10.70 -3.88 -13.64
CA TRP A 163 9.43 -3.73 -14.33
C TRP A 163 8.44 -4.85 -13.96
N SER A 164 8.93 -6.09 -13.90
CA SER A 164 8.11 -7.24 -13.53
C SER A 164 7.76 -7.24 -12.03
N ALA A 165 8.71 -6.87 -11.16
CA ALA A 165 8.47 -6.73 -9.72
C ALA A 165 7.48 -5.59 -9.38
N ASN A 166 7.34 -4.62 -10.28
CA ASN A 166 6.42 -3.49 -10.14
C ASN A 166 4.93 -3.92 -10.09
N ALA A 167 4.59 -5.13 -10.55
CA ALA A 167 3.21 -5.62 -10.54
C ALA A 167 2.61 -5.67 -9.13
N ALA A 168 3.38 -6.13 -8.13
CA ALA A 168 2.93 -6.14 -6.74
C ALA A 168 2.60 -4.73 -6.20
N MET A 169 3.44 -3.74 -6.53
CA MET A 169 3.25 -2.37 -6.07
C MET A 169 2.05 -1.70 -6.75
N LYS A 170 1.83 -1.98 -8.03
CA LYS A 170 0.61 -1.54 -8.73
C LYS A 170 -0.64 -2.13 -8.11
N ALA A 171 -0.64 -3.44 -7.83
CA ALA A 171 -1.76 -4.08 -7.14
C ALA A 171 -2.03 -3.45 -5.77
N MET A 172 -0.97 -3.10 -5.02
CA MET A 172 -1.10 -2.35 -3.76
C MET A 172 -1.69 -0.95 -3.98
N PHE A 173 -1.30 -0.22 -5.03
CA PHE A 173 -1.87 1.09 -5.33
C PHE A 173 -3.34 0.99 -5.73
N ASP A 174 -3.70 -0.01 -6.52
CA ASP A 174 -5.09 -0.28 -6.89
C ASP A 174 -5.91 -0.63 -5.64
N ALA A 175 -5.37 -1.43 -4.73
CA ALA A 175 -6.01 -1.75 -3.45
C ALA A 175 -6.21 -0.51 -2.56
N LEU A 176 -5.24 0.40 -2.54
CA LEU A 176 -5.37 1.66 -1.82
C LEU A 176 -6.39 2.59 -2.49
N ASN A 177 -6.44 2.63 -3.83
CA ASN A 177 -7.47 3.37 -4.56
C ASN A 177 -8.88 2.87 -4.19
N VAL A 178 -9.07 1.55 -4.06
CA VAL A 178 -10.33 0.97 -3.56
C VAL A 178 -10.68 1.50 -2.16
N VAL A 179 -9.76 1.40 -1.20
CA VAL A 179 -9.96 1.85 0.20
C VAL A 179 -10.29 3.34 0.31
N TYR A 180 -9.70 4.18 -0.55
CA TYR A 180 -10.00 5.62 -0.56
C TYR A 180 -11.20 5.98 -1.44
N GLU A 181 -11.86 4.98 -2.05
CA GLU A 181 -12.94 5.14 -3.03
C GLU A 181 -12.56 6.11 -4.17
N GLU A 182 -11.33 5.96 -4.68
CA GLU A 182 -10.74 6.76 -5.75
C GLU A 182 -10.53 5.95 -7.03
N ASP A 183 -10.76 6.58 -8.17
CA ASP A 183 -10.37 6.03 -9.47
C ASP A 183 -8.93 6.42 -9.82
N GLU A 184 -8.23 5.54 -10.54
CA GLU A 184 -6.89 5.81 -11.01
C GLU A 184 -6.88 6.86 -12.14
N LYS A 185 -6.59 8.12 -11.79
CA LYS A 185 -6.54 9.26 -12.72
C LYS A 185 -5.16 9.49 -13.35
N ARG A 186 -4.10 8.85 -12.83
CA ARG A 186 -2.72 9.07 -13.30
C ARG A 186 -2.54 8.43 -14.68
N SER A 187 -1.77 9.10 -15.54
CA SER A 187 -1.36 8.50 -16.81
C SER A 187 -0.53 7.24 -16.58
N PHE A 188 -0.56 6.31 -17.56
CA PHE A 188 0.23 5.07 -17.50
C PHE A 188 1.69 5.32 -17.12
N VAL A 189 2.31 6.36 -17.69
CA VAL A 189 3.72 6.70 -17.40
C VAL A 189 3.91 7.14 -15.94
N MET A 190 3.05 8.02 -15.43
CA MET A 190 3.16 8.53 -14.06
C MET A 190 2.89 7.43 -13.03
N LEU A 191 1.90 6.57 -13.27
CA LEU A 191 1.62 5.41 -12.42
C LEU A 191 2.83 4.49 -12.34
N ASN A 192 3.40 4.11 -13.50
CA ASN A 192 4.57 3.24 -13.56
C ASN A 192 5.78 3.86 -12.87
N LEU A 193 6.05 5.15 -13.05
CA LEU A 193 7.18 5.83 -12.43
C LEU A 193 7.06 5.84 -10.89
N ARG A 194 5.86 6.15 -10.38
CA ARG A 194 5.60 6.14 -8.94
C ARG A 194 5.70 4.73 -8.38
N SER A 195 5.01 3.77 -8.98
CA SER A 195 5.01 2.40 -8.48
C SER A 195 6.43 1.81 -8.52
N LEU A 196 7.23 2.08 -9.58
CA LEU A 196 8.63 1.65 -9.67
C LEU A 196 9.50 2.29 -8.59
N THR A 197 9.28 3.58 -8.28
CA THR A 197 9.98 4.27 -7.19
C THR A 197 9.71 3.59 -5.84
N PHE A 198 8.46 3.20 -5.58
CA PHE A 198 8.08 2.46 -4.38
C PHE A 198 8.63 1.02 -4.38
N THR A 199 8.67 0.34 -5.52
CA THR A 199 9.30 -0.98 -5.66
C THR A 199 10.79 -0.90 -5.33
N VAL A 200 11.52 0.06 -5.91
CA VAL A 200 12.94 0.27 -5.59
C VAL A 200 13.12 0.64 -4.12
N GLY A 201 12.27 1.50 -3.56
CA GLY A 201 12.28 1.83 -2.13
C GLY A 201 12.09 0.60 -1.23
N ALA A 202 11.16 -0.30 -1.57
CA ALA A 202 10.92 -1.55 -0.85
C ALA A 202 12.11 -2.53 -0.96
N LEU A 203 12.75 -2.60 -2.12
CA LEU A 203 13.98 -3.39 -2.31
C LEU A 203 15.14 -2.83 -1.48
N LEU A 204 15.35 -1.51 -1.48
CA LEU A 204 16.36 -0.85 -0.66
C LEU A 204 16.10 -1.06 0.83
N PHE A 205 14.84 -0.96 1.27
CA PHE A 205 14.45 -1.29 2.65
C PHE A 205 14.76 -2.75 2.99
N THR A 206 14.47 -3.69 2.08
CA THR A 206 14.77 -5.12 2.27
C THR A 206 16.27 -5.35 2.42
N ILE A 207 17.10 -4.73 1.56
CA ILE A 207 18.56 -4.78 1.65
C ILE A 207 19.02 -4.21 3.00
N LEU A 208 18.55 -3.00 3.36
CA LEU A 208 18.87 -2.36 4.63
C LEU A 208 18.53 -3.25 5.84
N ALA A 209 17.35 -3.87 5.83
CA ALA A 209 16.89 -4.76 6.88
C ALA A 209 17.77 -6.01 7.00
N LEU A 210 18.05 -6.69 5.89
CA LEU A 210 18.90 -7.89 5.86
C LEU A 210 20.34 -7.58 6.29
N THR A 211 20.93 -6.52 5.74
CA THR A 211 22.28 -6.06 6.15
C THR A 211 22.30 -5.70 7.63
N SER A 212 21.27 -5.03 8.14
CA SER A 212 21.20 -4.69 9.57
C SER A 212 21.05 -5.94 10.44
N ILE A 213 20.34 -6.96 9.97
CA ILE A 213 20.13 -8.20 10.72
C ILE A 213 21.43 -9.04 10.77
N VAL A 214 22.11 -9.17 9.64
CA VAL A 214 23.22 -10.12 9.45
C VAL A 214 24.59 -9.47 9.70
N VAL A 215 24.84 -8.27 9.15
CA VAL A 215 26.20 -7.69 9.06
C VAL A 215 26.57 -6.87 10.30
N LEU A 216 25.64 -6.06 10.82
CA LEU A 216 25.88 -5.22 12.01
C LEU A 216 26.41 -6.03 13.22
N PRO A 217 25.85 -7.22 13.57
CA PRO A 217 26.38 -8.02 14.67
C PRO A 217 27.82 -8.49 14.43
N VAL A 218 28.18 -8.86 13.20
CA VAL A 218 29.52 -9.33 12.84
C VAL A 218 30.56 -8.22 13.00
N ILE A 219 30.25 -7.02 12.51
CA ILE A 219 31.11 -5.84 12.64
C ILE A 219 31.35 -5.53 14.12
N PHE A 220 30.29 -5.49 14.94
CA PHE A 220 30.45 -5.12 16.35
C PHE A 220 31.20 -6.15 17.18
N ASN A 221 31.06 -7.44 16.86
CA ASN A 221 31.85 -8.50 17.48
C ASN A 221 33.32 -8.39 17.07
N PHE A 222 33.63 -8.04 15.82
CA PHE A 222 35.00 -7.87 15.33
C PHE A 222 35.72 -6.69 16.00
N PHE A 223 35.04 -5.55 16.16
CA PHE A 223 35.63 -4.36 16.79
C PHE A 223 35.57 -4.35 18.33
N GLY A 224 35.05 -5.41 18.97
CA GLY A 224 35.10 -5.57 20.43
C GLY A 224 34.23 -4.59 21.23
N PHE A 225 33.15 -4.06 20.65
CA PHE A 225 32.25 -3.11 21.32
C PHE A 225 31.39 -3.79 22.40
N GLY A 226 31.93 -4.29 23.51
CA GLY A 226 31.20 -5.14 24.47
C GLY A 226 29.83 -4.60 24.94
N GLN A 227 29.77 -3.36 25.46
CA GLN A 227 28.49 -2.74 25.89
C GLN A 227 27.79 -1.96 24.78
N GLY A 228 28.54 -1.26 23.91
CA GLY A 228 27.98 -0.50 22.78
C GLY A 228 27.30 -1.39 21.73
N ALA A 229 27.83 -2.60 21.48
CA ALA A 229 27.25 -3.56 20.53
C ALA A 229 25.86 -4.01 20.95
N ARG A 230 25.64 -4.26 22.26
CA ARG A 230 24.32 -4.68 22.77
C ARG A 230 23.28 -3.58 22.59
N LEU A 231 23.64 -2.33 22.89
CA LEU A 231 22.75 -1.19 22.71
C LEU A 231 22.41 -0.99 21.22
N ILE A 232 23.41 -1.04 20.32
CA ILE A 232 23.15 -0.85 18.89
C ILE A 232 22.35 -2.04 18.31
N ALA A 233 22.64 -3.27 18.74
CA ALA A 233 21.87 -4.45 18.35
C ALA A 233 20.39 -4.34 18.80
N LEU A 234 20.12 -3.73 19.96
CA LEU A 234 18.77 -3.45 20.42
C LEU A 234 18.11 -2.32 19.63
N LEU A 235 18.81 -1.20 19.40
CA LEU A 235 18.32 -0.02 18.68
C LEU A 235 18.01 -0.29 17.20
N ARG A 236 18.59 -1.36 16.61
CA ARG A 236 18.27 -1.83 15.27
C ARG A 236 16.77 -2.02 15.05
N TRP A 237 16.07 -2.66 15.99
CA TRP A 237 14.65 -2.99 15.83
C TRP A 237 13.75 -1.74 15.81
N PRO A 238 13.86 -0.80 16.77
CA PRO A 238 13.21 0.50 16.69
C PRO A 238 13.54 1.26 15.40
N PHE A 239 14.81 1.26 14.97
CA PHE A 239 15.21 1.94 13.73
C PHE A 239 14.50 1.36 12.50
N LEU A 240 14.51 0.04 12.32
CA LEU A 240 13.80 -0.61 11.22
C LEU A 240 12.29 -0.37 11.28
N LEU A 241 11.71 -0.37 12.49
CA LEU A 241 10.30 -0.05 12.68
C LEU A 241 9.99 1.40 12.25
N VAL A 242 10.83 2.37 12.61
CA VAL A 242 10.65 3.77 12.19
C VAL A 242 10.76 3.90 10.67
N VAL A 243 11.72 3.23 10.03
CA VAL A 243 11.85 3.23 8.57
C VAL A 243 10.62 2.58 7.92
N LEU A 244 10.13 1.47 8.45
CA LEU A 244 8.91 0.79 7.98
C LEU A 244 7.68 1.70 8.10
N LEU A 245 7.47 2.34 9.27
CA LEU A 245 6.36 3.27 9.49
C LEU A 245 6.45 4.50 8.58
N GLY A 246 7.66 5.00 8.32
CA GLY A 246 7.91 6.05 7.33
C GLY A 246 7.55 5.59 5.92
N GLY A 247 7.94 4.37 5.54
CA GLY A 247 7.57 3.74 4.26
C GLY A 247 6.06 3.58 4.09
N LEU A 248 5.35 3.11 5.11
CA LEU A 248 3.88 3.03 5.11
C LEU A 248 3.24 4.42 5.01
N SER A 249 3.78 5.41 5.72
CA SER A 249 3.29 6.79 5.63
C SER A 249 3.47 7.38 4.23
N LEU A 250 4.59 7.08 3.57
CA LEU A 250 4.80 7.43 2.17
C LEU A 250 3.81 6.70 1.26
N LEU A 251 3.60 5.41 1.50
CA LEU A 251 2.69 4.58 0.71
C LEU A 251 1.26 5.10 0.76
N TYR A 252 0.73 5.39 1.95
CA TYR A 252 -0.62 5.93 2.10
C TYR A 252 -0.77 7.35 1.54
N ARG A 253 0.31 8.14 1.52
CA ARG A 253 0.27 9.51 1.00
C ARG A 253 0.36 9.59 -0.52
N TYR A 254 1.16 8.71 -1.15
CA TYR A 254 1.47 8.80 -2.58
C TYR A 254 0.92 7.64 -3.42
N GLY A 255 0.50 6.55 -2.76
CA GLY A 255 -0.11 5.37 -3.37
C GLY A 255 -1.46 5.70 -4.00
N PRO A 256 -2.45 6.21 -3.25
CA PRO A 256 -3.75 6.63 -3.78
C PRO A 256 -3.66 7.71 -4.88
N SER A 257 -4.63 7.72 -5.80
CA SER A 257 -4.74 8.66 -6.92
C SER A 257 -5.61 9.89 -6.58
N ARG A 258 -5.20 10.62 -5.54
CA ARG A 258 -5.89 11.81 -5.01
C ARG A 258 -4.93 12.93 -4.63
N GLU A 259 -5.47 14.10 -4.33
CA GLU A 259 -4.69 15.18 -3.73
C GLU A 259 -4.13 14.74 -2.38
N ARG A 260 -2.89 15.16 -2.10
CA ARG A 260 -2.08 14.53 -1.07
C ARG A 260 -2.60 14.93 0.32
N PRO A 261 -2.83 13.98 1.23
CA PRO A 261 -3.17 14.31 2.61
C PRO A 261 -1.97 14.92 3.35
N ARG A 262 -2.23 15.79 4.33
CA ARG A 262 -1.20 16.29 5.25
C ARG A 262 -0.67 15.13 6.11
N TRP A 263 0.62 15.19 6.47
CA TRP A 263 1.30 14.10 7.20
C TRP A 263 0.59 13.62 8.47
N ARG A 264 -0.06 14.55 9.19
CA ARG A 264 -0.81 14.27 10.41
C ARG A 264 -1.99 13.30 10.22
N TRP A 265 -2.59 13.25 9.03
CA TRP A 265 -3.75 12.40 8.73
C TRP A 265 -3.37 10.99 8.29
N VAL A 266 -2.08 10.77 7.98
CA VAL A 266 -1.57 9.50 7.46
C VAL A 266 -0.85 8.68 8.54
N GLY A 267 -0.25 9.37 9.51
CA GLY A 267 0.60 8.74 10.53
C GLY A 267 -0.15 7.80 11.47
N THR A 268 -1.40 8.09 11.82
CA THR A 268 -2.17 7.28 12.80
C THR A 268 -2.46 5.88 12.27
N GLY A 269 -2.98 5.75 11.05
CA GLY A 269 -3.21 4.46 10.41
C GLY A 269 -1.91 3.69 10.16
N GLY A 270 -0.81 4.39 9.87
CA GLY A 270 0.54 3.80 9.80
C GLY A 270 0.97 3.18 11.13
N ALA A 271 0.80 3.91 12.23
CA ALA A 271 1.14 3.43 13.57
C ALA A 271 0.26 2.24 13.98
N VAL A 272 -1.05 2.29 13.74
CA VAL A 272 -1.97 1.18 14.02
C VAL A 272 -1.60 -0.05 13.20
N ALA A 273 -1.34 0.10 11.89
CA ALA A 273 -0.87 -0.98 11.04
C ALA A 273 0.44 -1.57 11.56
N GLY A 274 1.41 -0.75 11.97
CA GLY A 274 2.68 -1.23 12.53
C GLY A 274 2.49 -2.05 13.82
N ILE A 275 1.64 -1.60 14.75
CA ILE A 275 1.34 -2.32 15.98
C ILE A 275 0.65 -3.66 15.68
N LEU A 276 -0.37 -3.65 14.82
CA LEU A 276 -1.08 -4.85 14.40
C LEU A 276 -0.16 -5.82 13.66
N TRP A 277 0.75 -5.31 12.84
CA TRP A 277 1.70 -6.12 12.10
C TRP A 277 2.71 -6.80 13.03
N LEU A 278 3.19 -6.13 14.08
CA LEU A 278 4.01 -6.74 15.12
C LEU A 278 3.25 -7.81 15.91
N ALA A 279 2.02 -7.51 16.32
CA ALA A 279 1.17 -8.47 17.02
C ALA A 279 0.89 -9.71 16.15
N ALA A 280 0.57 -9.50 14.87
CA ALA A 280 0.38 -10.58 13.90
C ALA A 280 1.68 -11.36 13.67
N SER A 281 2.84 -10.71 13.62
CA SER A 281 4.15 -11.38 13.49
C SER A 281 4.41 -12.34 14.66
N ILE A 282 4.12 -11.90 15.89
CA ILE A 282 4.28 -12.72 17.10
C ILE A 282 3.30 -13.90 17.07
N LEU A 283 2.02 -13.62 16.77
CA LEU A 283 0.98 -14.64 16.72
C LEU A 283 1.23 -15.67 15.61
N PHE A 284 1.65 -15.21 14.44
CA PHE A 284 1.97 -16.06 13.30
C PHE A 284 3.21 -16.93 13.57
N SER A 285 4.22 -16.37 14.23
CA SER A 285 5.41 -17.11 14.65
C SER A 285 5.05 -18.21 15.67
N TRP A 286 4.17 -17.92 16.63
CA TRP A 286 3.64 -18.92 17.56
C TRP A 286 2.81 -19.99 16.85
N TYR A 287 1.96 -19.59 15.89
CA TYR A 287 1.16 -20.50 15.07
C TYR A 287 2.07 -21.46 14.30
N VAL A 288 3.01 -20.95 13.49
CA VAL A 288 3.92 -21.79 12.69
C VAL A 288 4.78 -22.71 13.58
N GLY A 289 5.28 -22.21 14.72
CA GLY A 289 6.04 -23.02 15.67
C GLY A 289 5.24 -24.16 16.31
N SER A 290 3.93 -23.98 16.47
CA SER A 290 3.01 -25.01 16.99
C SER A 290 2.60 -26.03 15.92
N PHE A 291 2.81 -25.72 14.64
CA PHE A 291 2.44 -26.53 13.47
C PHE A 291 3.47 -27.59 13.06
N GLY A 292 4.49 -27.86 13.90
CA GLY A 292 5.60 -28.79 13.61
C GLY A 292 5.20 -30.17 13.05
N ASN A 293 4.01 -30.67 13.39
CA ASN A 293 3.50 -31.97 12.89
C ASN A 293 2.83 -31.92 11.50
N TYR A 294 2.42 -30.76 10.99
CA TYR A 294 1.84 -30.63 9.63
C TYR A 294 2.93 -30.60 8.55
N ASN A 295 4.14 -30.17 8.90
CA ASN A 295 5.30 -30.14 8.01
C ASN A 295 5.72 -31.56 7.55
N GLU A 296 5.41 -32.59 8.35
CA GLU A 296 5.64 -34.00 7.99
C GLU A 296 4.71 -34.49 6.87
N THR A 297 3.50 -33.93 6.76
CA THR A 297 2.51 -34.35 5.75
C THR A 297 2.58 -33.53 4.46
N TYR A 298 2.85 -32.22 4.58
CA TYR A 298 2.80 -31.28 3.44
C TYR A 298 4.16 -30.71 3.02
N GLY A 299 5.23 -30.90 3.80
CA GLY A 299 6.59 -30.48 3.46
C GLY A 299 6.69 -29.05 2.91
N SER A 300 7.31 -28.90 1.75
CA SER A 300 7.50 -27.60 1.07
C SER A 300 6.19 -26.89 0.69
N LEU A 301 5.09 -27.63 0.49
CA LEU A 301 3.78 -27.04 0.20
C LEU A 301 3.23 -26.29 1.42
N GLY A 302 3.45 -26.83 2.63
CA GLY A 302 3.07 -26.17 3.88
C GLY A 302 3.80 -24.85 4.08
N ALA A 303 5.10 -24.81 3.77
CA ALA A 303 5.89 -23.58 3.83
C ALA A 303 5.38 -22.51 2.85
N ALA A 304 5.02 -22.90 1.62
CA ALA A 304 4.46 -21.98 0.63
C ALA A 304 3.10 -21.41 1.11
N ILE A 305 2.18 -22.26 1.58
CA ILE A 305 0.87 -21.84 2.10
C ILE A 305 1.04 -20.89 3.31
N GLY A 306 1.97 -21.22 4.23
CA GLY A 306 2.30 -20.35 5.36
C GLY A 306 2.76 -18.97 4.89
N PHE A 307 3.71 -18.92 3.94
CA PHE A 307 4.20 -17.66 3.39
C PHE A 307 3.11 -16.85 2.68
N MET A 308 2.24 -17.50 1.90
CA MET A 308 1.10 -16.85 1.26
C MET A 308 0.15 -16.25 2.31
N THR A 309 -0.16 -17.02 3.36
CA THR A 309 -1.02 -16.57 4.47
C THR A 309 -0.41 -15.39 5.20
N TRP A 310 0.91 -15.41 5.42
CA TRP A 310 1.65 -14.32 6.05
C TRP A 310 1.57 -13.01 5.25
N ILE A 311 1.79 -13.07 3.94
CA ILE A 311 1.66 -11.89 3.06
C ILE A 311 0.22 -11.39 3.05
N TRP A 312 -0.75 -12.29 3.01
CA TRP A 312 -2.16 -11.95 3.01
C TRP A 312 -2.59 -11.22 4.29
N ILE A 313 -2.18 -11.72 5.45
CA ILE A 313 -2.40 -11.05 6.74
C ILE A 313 -1.68 -9.69 6.77
N SER A 314 -0.42 -9.64 6.35
CA SER A 314 0.36 -8.39 6.32
C SER A 314 -0.30 -7.33 5.44
N THR A 315 -0.75 -7.72 4.24
CA THR A 315 -1.43 -6.83 3.30
C THR A 315 -2.76 -6.36 3.87
N THR A 316 -3.54 -7.26 4.49
CA THR A 316 -4.80 -6.91 5.14
C THR A 316 -4.59 -5.85 6.23
N ILE A 317 -3.53 -5.97 7.03
CA ILE A 317 -3.19 -5.00 8.07
C ILE A 317 -2.82 -3.63 7.47
N VAL A 318 -2.09 -3.62 6.36
CA VAL A 318 -1.76 -2.38 5.63
C VAL A 318 -3.02 -1.72 5.09
N LEU A 319 -3.93 -2.47 4.47
CA LEU A 319 -5.19 -1.92 3.97
C LEU A 319 -6.10 -1.44 5.11
N LEU A 320 -6.14 -2.14 6.23
CA LEU A 320 -6.86 -1.69 7.43
C LEU A 320 -6.28 -0.38 7.99
N GLY A 321 -4.95 -0.20 7.94
CA GLY A 321 -4.32 1.07 8.29
C GLY A 321 -4.71 2.20 7.35
N ALA A 322 -4.84 1.92 6.05
CA ALA A 322 -5.33 2.87 5.06
C ALA A 322 -6.79 3.24 5.30
N GLU A 323 -7.65 2.27 5.64
CA GLU A 323 -9.06 2.50 6.00
C GLU A 323 -9.21 3.43 7.20
N ILE A 324 -8.42 3.22 8.24
CA ILE A 324 -8.41 4.11 9.41
C ILE A 324 -8.03 5.54 8.99
N ASN A 325 -7.06 5.70 8.09
CA ASN A 325 -6.70 7.01 7.57
C ASN A 325 -7.81 7.64 6.73
N ALA A 326 -8.41 6.88 5.81
CA ALA A 326 -9.54 7.32 5.01
C ALA A 326 -10.69 7.81 5.90
N GLU A 327 -11.08 7.01 6.89
CA GLU A 327 -12.23 7.30 7.74
C GLU A 327 -11.98 8.39 8.80
N MET A 328 -10.73 8.58 9.22
CA MET A 328 -10.33 9.76 9.99
C MET A 328 -10.48 11.05 9.18
N GLU A 329 -10.03 11.06 7.92
CA GLU A 329 -10.21 12.21 7.03
C GLU A 329 -11.70 12.47 6.79
N HIS A 330 -12.46 11.41 6.53
CA HIS A 330 -13.91 11.44 6.32
C HIS A 330 -14.72 11.92 7.55
N GLN A 331 -14.07 12.02 8.72
CA GLN A 331 -14.71 12.52 9.93
C GLN A 331 -14.80 14.05 9.98
N THR A 332 -13.86 14.78 9.37
CA THR A 332 -13.75 16.25 9.50
C THR A 332 -14.16 16.99 8.23
N ALA A 333 -14.76 18.17 8.38
CA ALA A 333 -15.05 19.10 7.29
C ALA A 333 -13.85 19.98 6.92
N ARG A 334 -12.83 20.03 7.79
CA ARG A 334 -11.59 20.77 7.53
C ARG A 334 -10.84 20.13 6.37
N ASP A 335 -10.16 20.96 5.59
CA ASP A 335 -9.35 20.48 4.48
C ASP A 335 -8.13 19.72 5.01
N THR A 336 -8.13 18.41 4.80
CA THR A 336 -7.07 17.49 5.22
C THR A 336 -5.94 17.41 4.19
N THR A 337 -6.12 18.00 3.01
CA THR A 337 -5.20 17.92 1.87
C THR A 337 -4.10 18.97 1.93
N THR A 338 -3.11 18.84 1.06
CA THR A 338 -2.06 19.84 0.87
C THR A 338 -2.46 20.92 -0.12
N GLY A 339 -2.04 22.16 0.17
CA GLY A 339 -2.32 23.30 -0.68
C GLY A 339 -3.12 24.38 0.05
N PRO A 340 -3.58 25.41 -0.67
CA PRO A 340 -4.53 26.39 -0.14
C PRO A 340 -5.83 25.70 0.27
N GLU A 341 -6.49 26.18 1.33
CA GLU A 341 -7.77 25.61 1.76
C GLU A 341 -8.82 25.73 0.65
N LYS A 342 -9.45 24.60 0.32
CA LYS A 342 -10.55 24.52 -0.64
C LYS A 342 -11.86 24.08 0.04
N PRO A 343 -13.01 24.50 -0.47
CA PRO A 343 -14.30 23.97 -0.02
C PRO A 343 -14.41 22.46 -0.33
N MET A 344 -15.26 21.75 0.42
CA MET A 344 -15.58 20.35 0.14
C MET A 344 -16.20 20.22 -1.25
N GLY A 345 -15.71 19.27 -2.05
CA GLY A 345 -16.10 19.03 -3.44
C GLY A 345 -15.00 19.41 -4.44
N ASP A 346 -14.07 20.30 -4.06
CA ASP A 346 -13.01 20.83 -4.92
C ASP A 346 -11.60 20.39 -4.49
N ARG A 347 -11.47 19.52 -3.48
CA ARG A 347 -10.17 19.08 -2.91
C ARG A 347 -9.53 17.96 -3.71
N GLU A 348 -10.21 17.40 -4.71
CA GLU A 348 -9.75 16.26 -5.52
C GLU A 348 -9.39 15.03 -4.66
N ALA A 349 -10.15 14.83 -3.60
CA ALA A 349 -9.95 13.76 -2.62
C ALA A 349 -11.28 13.42 -1.96
N ARG A 350 -11.88 12.27 -2.30
CA ARG A 350 -13.24 11.91 -1.90
C ARG A 350 -13.46 11.97 -0.39
N MET A 351 -12.57 11.37 0.38
CA MET A 351 -12.66 11.38 1.86
C MET A 351 -12.49 12.77 2.47
N ALA A 352 -11.90 13.73 1.75
CA ALA A 352 -11.84 15.13 2.17
C ALA A 352 -13.00 15.97 1.61
N ASP A 353 -13.68 15.50 0.56
CA ASP A 353 -14.79 16.18 -0.12
C ASP A 353 -16.18 15.77 0.39
N THR A 354 -16.27 14.69 1.17
CA THR A 354 -17.49 14.21 1.80
C THR A 354 -17.35 14.07 3.31
N ILE A 355 -18.47 13.85 4.00
CA ILE A 355 -18.50 13.59 5.44
C ILE A 355 -19.18 12.26 5.72
N GLY A 356 -18.49 11.39 6.47
CA GLY A 356 -18.99 10.09 6.85
C GLY A 356 -20.14 10.21 7.84
N ALA A 357 -21.20 9.42 7.65
CA ALA A 357 -22.34 9.41 8.54
C ALA A 357 -21.93 9.01 9.97
N ALA A 358 -22.71 9.51 10.93
CA ALA A 358 -22.64 9.08 12.31
C ALA A 358 -23.14 7.63 12.45
N ALA A 359 -22.50 6.86 13.33
CA ALA A 359 -22.88 5.49 13.67
C ALA A 359 -24.03 5.41 14.69
#